data_AF-A0A914F9W9-F1
#
_entry.id   AF-A0A914F9W9-F1
#
_cell.length_a   1.000
_cell.length_b   1.000
_cell.length_c   1.000
_cell.angle_alpha   90.00
_cell.angle_beta   90.00
_cell.angle_gamma   90.00
#
_symmetry.space_group_name_H-M   'P 1'
#
loop_
_entity.id
_entity.type
_entity.pdbx_description
1 polymer ?
#
loop_
_entity_poly.entity_id
_entity_poly.type
_entity_poly.pdbx_seq_one_letter_code
_entity_poly.pdbx_strand_id
1 'polypeptide(L)' 'MVGGGGYGERKKVVLKKRKRIRTEIQKEAANLRERRRMKDLNAAFEALRKLIPLLPYEKKLSRVELLSK' A
#
# COMPACT_ATOMS: atom_id res chain seq x y z
N MET A 1 -58.27 -4.00 -34.83
CA MET A 1 -57.26 -4.96 -35.31
C MET A 1 -55.92 -4.62 -34.68
N VAL A 2 -55.26 -5.66 -34.18
CA VAL A 2 -54.09 -5.65 -33.29
C VAL A 2 -52.79 -5.47 -34.07
N GLY A 3 -51.84 -4.73 -33.53
CA GLY A 3 -50.41 -4.84 -33.85
C GLY A 3 -49.64 -4.34 -32.64
N GLY A 4 -48.80 -5.09 -31.94
CA GLY A 4 -47.99 -6.25 -32.30
C GLY A 4 -46.57 -5.90 -31.88
N GLY A 5 -46.17 -6.37 -30.70
CA GLY A 5 -44.98 -5.91 -29.98
C GLY A 5 -43.64 -6.27 -30.64
N GLY A 6 -42.63 -5.46 -30.33
CA GLY A 6 -41.22 -5.72 -30.63
C GLY A 6 -40.35 -5.20 -29.51
N TYR A 7 -40.16 -6.00 -28.46
CA TYR A 7 -39.16 -5.72 -27.44
C TYR A 7 -37.77 -5.92 -28.06
N GLY A 8 -37.15 -4.83 -28.51
CA GLY A 8 -35.81 -4.84 -29.08
C GLY A 8 -34.78 -5.37 -28.09
N GLU A 9 -34.02 -6.36 -28.54
CA GLU A 9 -32.86 -6.92 -27.83
C GLU A 9 -31.86 -5.81 -27.47
N ARG A 10 -31.73 -5.53 -26.16
CA ARG A 10 -30.66 -4.67 -25.66
C ARG A 10 -29.33 -5.39 -25.82
N LYS A 11 -28.62 -5.10 -26.92
CA LYS A 11 -27.20 -5.47 -27.11
C LYS A 11 -26.40 -5.00 -25.89
N LYS A 12 -25.85 -5.94 -25.11
CA LYS A 12 -24.92 -5.62 -24.02
C LYS A 12 -23.66 -5.01 -24.63
N VAL A 13 -23.52 -3.69 -24.56
CA VAL A 13 -22.26 -3.00 -24.89
C VAL A 13 -21.24 -3.45 -23.85
N VAL A 14 -20.30 -4.31 -24.24
CA VAL A 14 -19.15 -4.67 -23.41
C VAL A 14 -18.27 -3.41 -23.30
N LEU A 15 -18.53 -2.61 -22.26
CA LEU A 15 -17.71 -1.45 -21.92
C LEU A 15 -16.28 -1.92 -21.66
N LYS A 16 -15.39 -1.65 -22.62
CA LYS A 16 -13.96 -1.97 -22.53
C LYS A 16 -13.43 -1.36 -21.23
N LYS A 17 -13.07 -2.21 -20.27
CA LYS A 17 -12.63 -1.83 -18.92
C LYS A 17 -11.42 -0.89 -19.07
N ARG A 18 -11.62 0.42 -18.89
CA ARG A 18 -10.53 1.41 -18.95
C ARG A 18 -9.50 1.04 -17.89
N LYS A 19 -8.25 0.80 -18.28
CA LYS A 19 -7.16 0.59 -17.33
C LYS A 19 -7.06 1.83 -16.46
N ARG A 20 -7.29 1.69 -15.14
CA ARG A 20 -7.25 2.81 -14.20
C ARG A 20 -5.79 3.30 -14.09
N ILE A 21 -5.48 4.42 -14.71
CA ILE A 21 -4.17 5.07 -14.57
C ILE A 21 -4.16 5.77 -13.20
N ARG A 22 -3.14 5.50 -12.38
CA ARG A 22 -2.95 6.22 -11.11
C ARG A 22 -2.55 7.66 -11.40
N THR A 23 -3.27 8.61 -10.83
CA THR A 23 -2.90 10.03 -10.92
C THR A 23 -1.69 10.32 -10.01
N GLU A 24 -0.94 11.38 -10.30
CA GLU A 24 0.20 11.78 -9.46
C GLU A 24 -0.22 12.03 -8.01
N ILE A 25 -1.38 12.66 -7.79
CA ILE A 25 -1.98 12.85 -6.45
C ILE A 25 -2.16 11.50 -5.72
N GLN A 26 -2.61 10.45 -6.42
CA GLN A 26 -2.76 9.13 -5.81
C GLN A 26 -1.42 8.48 -5.47
N LYS A 27 -0.38 8.71 -6.29
CA LYS A 27 0.98 8.24 -6.00
C LYS A 27 1.55 8.96 -4.78
N GLU A 28 1.44 10.28 -4.72
CA GLU A 28 1.89 11.08 -3.58
C GLU A 28 1.20 10.68 -2.28
N ALA A 29 -0.13 10.52 -2.32
CA ALA A 29 -0.89 10.07 -1.17
C ALA A 29 -0.45 8.67 -0.70
N ALA A 30 -0.13 7.76 -1.63
CA ALA A 30 0.42 6.45 -1.32
C ALA A 30 1.82 6.54 -0.69
N ASN A 31 2.70 7.36 -1.25
CA ASN A 31 4.06 7.59 -0.72
C ASN A 31 4.02 8.18 0.69
N LEU A 32 3.10 9.11 0.96
CA LEU A 32 2.93 9.66 2.30
C LEU A 32 2.46 8.60 3.31
N ARG A 33 1.53 7.73 2.93
CA ARG A 33 1.09 6.62 3.78
C ARG A 33 2.23 5.66 4.08
N GLU A 34 3.02 5.29 3.08
CA GLU A 34 4.16 4.39 3.28
C GLU A 34 5.25 5.04 4.15
N ARG A 35 5.51 6.34 3.99
CA ARG A 35 6.42 7.07 4.90
C ARG A 35 5.95 7.02 6.35
N ARG A 36 4.66 7.18 6.61
CA ARG A 36 4.09 7.06 7.97
C ARG A 36 4.25 5.64 8.50
N ARG A 37 3.87 4.62 7.74
CA ARG A 37 4.05 3.21 8.10
C ARG A 37 5.50 2.89 8.45
N MET A 38 6.43 3.36 7.62
CA MET A 38 7.87 3.13 7.83
C MET A 38 8.42 3.92 9.03
N LYS A 39 7.87 5.10 9.34
CA LYS A 39 8.22 5.85 10.56
C LYS A 39 7.85 5.05 11.81
N ASP A 40 6.62 4.52 11.85
CA ASP A 40 6.13 3.72 12.98
C ASP A 40 6.96 2.44 13.14
N LEU A 41 7.27 1.77 12.03
CA LEU A 41 8.14 0.59 12.03
C LEU A 41 9.54 0.93 12.58
N ASN A 42 10.16 2.01 12.09
CA ASN A 42 11.49 2.42 12.57
C ASN A 42 11.50 2.79 14.05
N ALA A 43 10.43 3.40 14.56
CA ALA A 43 10.30 3.68 15.99
C ALA A 43 10.29 2.40 16.82
N ALA A 44 9.60 1.35 16.36
CA ALA A 44 9.63 0.04 17.02
C ALA A 44 11.03 -0.59 17.00
N PHE A 45 11.77 -0.49 15.87
CA PHE A 45 13.15 -0.96 15.80
C PHE A 45 14.08 -0.22 16.79
N GLU A 46 13.93 1.10 16.93
CA GLU A 46 14.70 1.86 17.94
C GLU A 46 14.33 1.47 19.37
N ALA A 47 13.05 1.19 19.64
CA ALA A 47 12.63 0.68 20.96
C ALA A 47 13.28 -0.68 21.25
N LEU A 48 13.31 -1.59 20.27
CA LEU A 48 13.94 -2.90 20.40
C LEU A 48 15.45 -2.79 20.65
N ARG A 49 16.16 -1.87 19.98
CA ARG A 49 17.59 -1.63 20.22
C ARG A 49 17.91 -1.29 21.68
N LYS A 50 17.01 -0.59 22.37
CA LYS A 50 17.20 -0.20 23.78
C LYS A 50 17.09 -1.37 24.74
N LEU A 51 16.41 -2.44 24.35
CA LEU A 51 16.26 -3.64 25.18
C LEU A 51 17.50 -4.54 25.10
N ILE A 52 18.32 -4.38 24.05
CA ILE A 52 19.57 -5.12 23.93
C ILE A 52 20.65 -4.37 24.71
N PRO A 53 21.20 -4.95 25.78
CA PRO A 53 22.31 -4.35 26.50
C PRO A 53 23.53 -4.32 25.57
N LEU A 54 23.98 -3.10 25.25
CA LEU A 54 25.20 -2.84 24.48
C LEU A 54 26.21 -2.12 25.37
N LEU A 55 27.49 -2.41 25.17
CA LEU A 55 28.58 -1.68 25.82
C LEU A 55 28.66 -0.24 25.27
N PRO A 56 29.21 0.73 26.03
CA PRO A 56 29.20 2.16 25.65
C PRO A 56 29.87 2.49 24.30
N TYR A 57 30.73 1.61 23.81
CA TYR A 57 31.53 1.74 22.59
C TYR A 57 31.07 0.78 21.48
N GLU A 58 30.04 -0.03 21.72
CA GLU A 58 29.48 -0.92 20.71
C GLU A 58 28.65 -0.13 19.69
N LYS A 59 28.83 -0.50 18.41
CA LYS A 59 28.07 0.09 17.32
C LYS A 59 26.60 -0.28 17.44
N LYS A 60 25.73 0.64 17.02
CA LYS A 60 24.30 0.34 16.88
C LYS A 60 24.09 -0.80 15.88
N LEU A 61 23.32 -1.80 16.28
CA LEU A 61 22.94 -2.93 15.42
C LEU A 61 22.14 -2.44 14.20
N SER A 62 22.48 -2.92 13.01
CA SER A 62 21.67 -2.74 11.80
C SER A 62 20.31 -3.43 11.96
N ARG A 63 19.38 -3.17 11.02
CA ARG A 63 18.04 -3.79 11.09
C ARG A 63 18.09 -5.31 11.00
N VAL A 64 18.97 -5.84 10.14
CA VAL A 64 19.12 -7.29 9.96
C VAL A 64 19.76 -7.90 11.21
N GLU A 65 20.83 -7.29 11.71
CA GLU A 65 21.51 -7.77 12.91
C GLU A 65 20.60 -7.75 14.14
N LEU A 66 19.73 -6.73 14.25
CA LEU A 66 18.75 -6.65 15.33
C LEU A 66 17.71 -7.77 15.27
N LEU A 67 17.33 -8.21 14.07
CA LEU A 67 16.35 -9.27 13.88
C LEU A 67 16.96 -10.67 14.04
N SER A 68 18.28 -10.79 13.90
CA SER A 68 19.01 -12.06 14.08
C SER A 68 19.51 -12.30 15.51
N LYS A 69 19.32 -11.33 16.41
CA LYS A 69 19.67 -11.40 17.84
C LYS A 69 18.50 -11.95 18.64
#